data_AF-A0A2S9FNN1-F1
#
_entry.id   AF-A0A2S9FNN1-F1
#
_cell.length_a   1.000
_cell.length_b   1.000
_cell.length_c   1.000
_cell.angle_alpha   90.00
_cell.angle_beta   90.00
_cell.angle_gamma   90.00
#
_symmetry.space_group_name_H-M   'P 1'
#
loop_
_entity.id
_entity.type
_entity.pdbx_description
1 polymer ?
#
loop_
_entity_poly.entity_id
_entity_poly.type
_entity_poly.pdbx_seq_one_letter_code
_entity_poly.pdbx_strand_id
1 'polypeptide(L)'
;MAFGDGPDDEALRGAWQAFCAKLSAAGEQVFKDANPAASAQRVDAMRFLTQNLGQAFDLALETRDTRYPSLHAFCGPTRKLGGDCADFTYQQAWIDGVSTYRIVGKRGTARFLNI
;
A
#
# COMPACT_ATOMS: atom_id res chain seq x y z
N MET A 1 28.62 -10.17 12.71
CA MET A 1 27.43 -10.08 13.56
C MET A 1 26.55 -11.26 13.20
N ALA A 2 26.26 -12.11 14.17
CA ALA A 2 25.35 -13.23 14.07
C ALA A 2 24.01 -12.87 14.71
N PHE A 3 22.97 -13.64 14.41
CA PHE A 3 21.69 -13.52 15.10
C PHE A 3 21.88 -13.79 16.61
N GLY A 4 21.37 -12.89 17.44
CA GLY A 4 21.52 -12.92 18.90
C GLY A 4 22.57 -11.93 19.43
N ASP A 5 23.31 -11.26 18.54
CA ASP A 5 24.24 -10.19 18.92
C ASP A 5 23.50 -8.86 19.21
N GLY A 6 22.32 -8.66 18.58
CA GLY A 6 21.48 -7.49 18.76
C GLY A 6 20.34 -7.71 19.75
N PRO A 7 20.03 -6.73 20.63
CA PRO A 7 18.94 -6.86 21.62
C PRO A 7 17.55 -7.02 20.96
N ASP A 8 17.39 -6.57 19.72
CA ASP A 8 16.12 -6.60 18.98
C ASP A 8 16.03 -7.70 17.92
N ASP A 9 17.04 -8.56 17.79
CA ASP A 9 17.15 -9.54 16.70
C ASP A 9 15.95 -10.48 16.61
N GLU A 10 15.50 -11.02 17.75
CA GLU A 10 14.33 -11.91 17.84
C GLU A 10 13.05 -11.18 17.40
N ALA A 11 12.85 -9.94 17.86
CA ALA A 11 11.68 -9.14 17.52
C ALA A 11 11.64 -8.79 16.02
N LEU A 12 12.77 -8.37 15.46
CA LEU A 12 12.88 -8.04 14.03
C LEU A 12 12.66 -9.28 13.15
N ARG A 13 13.26 -10.42 13.52
CA ARG A 13 13.03 -11.70 12.81
C ARG A 13 11.57 -12.12 12.89
N GLY A 14 10.95 -12.05 14.06
CA GLY A 14 9.54 -12.38 14.25
C GLY A 14 8.61 -11.49 13.43
N ALA A 15 8.87 -10.18 13.39
CA ALA A 15 8.11 -9.23 12.57
C ALA A 15 8.18 -9.57 11.07
N TRP A 16 9.37 -9.90 10.56
CA TRP A 16 9.55 -10.33 9.18
C TRP A 16 8.79 -11.63 8.86
N GLN A 17 8.91 -12.64 9.72
CA GLN A 17 8.18 -13.90 9.55
C GLN A 17 6.66 -13.69 9.55
N ALA A 18 6.15 -12.86 10.47
CA ALA A 18 4.73 -12.53 10.53
C ALA A 18 4.25 -11.78 9.27
N PHE A 19 5.06 -10.88 8.72
CA PHE A 19 4.77 -10.21 7.45
C PHE A 19 4.68 -11.21 6.30
N CYS A 20 5.67 -12.11 6.15
CA CYS A 20 5.66 -13.14 5.12
C CYS A 20 4.46 -14.09 5.25
N ALA A 21 4.09 -14.48 6.47
CA ALA A 21 2.93 -15.32 6.72
C ALA A 21 1.62 -14.64 6.29
N LYS A 22 1.45 -13.34 6.58
CA LYS A 22 0.31 -12.55 6.11
C LYS A 22 0.27 -12.43 4.59
N LEU A 23 1.42 -12.22 3.95
CA LEU A 23 1.52 -12.15 2.49
C LEU A 23 1.12 -13.49 1.85
N SER A 24 1.58 -14.60 2.40
CA SER A 24 1.17 -15.94 1.96
C SER A 24 -0.35 -16.13 2.09
N ALA A 25 -0.93 -15.79 3.24
CA ALA A 25 -2.37 -15.91 3.47
C ALA A 25 -3.20 -15.00 2.54
N ALA A 26 -2.68 -13.82 2.18
CA ALA A 26 -3.32 -12.93 1.22
C ALA A 26 -3.40 -13.56 -0.19
N GLY A 27 -2.46 -14.44 -0.54
CA GLY A 27 -2.48 -15.24 -1.78
C GLY A 27 -3.76 -16.05 -1.96
N GLU A 28 -4.32 -16.57 -0.86
CA GLU A 28 -5.56 -17.36 -0.90
C GLU A 28 -6.77 -16.55 -1.41
N GLN A 29 -6.74 -15.21 -1.29
CA GLN A 29 -7.82 -14.35 -1.78
C GLN A 29 -7.97 -14.37 -3.30
N VAL A 30 -6.95 -14.84 -4.03
CA VAL A 30 -7.04 -15.06 -5.47
C VAL A 30 -8.00 -16.21 -5.82
N PHE A 31 -8.20 -17.16 -4.91
CA PHE A 31 -8.99 -18.37 -5.13
C PHE A 31 -10.37 -18.37 -4.46
N LYS A 32 -10.82 -17.25 -3.89
CA LYS A 32 -12.16 -17.14 -3.27
C LYS A 32 -13.28 -17.48 -4.26
N ASP A 33 -14.40 -18.00 -3.75
CA ASP A 33 -15.54 -18.49 -4.57
C ASP A 33 -16.09 -17.48 -5.59
N ALA A 34 -16.07 -16.18 -5.25
CA ALA A 34 -16.55 -15.12 -6.14
C ALA A 34 -15.61 -14.83 -7.32
N ASN A 35 -14.38 -15.37 -7.31
CA ASN A 35 -13.42 -15.17 -8.38
C ASN A 35 -13.60 -16.24 -9.47
N PRO A 36 -13.55 -15.85 -10.75
CA PRO A 36 -13.54 -16.80 -11.84
C PRO A 36 -12.39 -17.81 -11.76
N ALA A 37 -12.66 -19.05 -12.17
CA ALA A 37 -11.64 -20.11 -12.18
C ALA A 37 -10.66 -20.03 -13.37
N ALA A 38 -10.86 -19.12 -14.32
CA ALA A 38 -10.04 -19.04 -15.52
C ALA A 38 -8.59 -18.65 -15.21
N SER A 39 -7.63 -19.37 -15.80
CA SER A 39 -6.20 -19.19 -15.53
C SER A 39 -5.72 -17.76 -15.80
N ALA A 40 -6.19 -17.12 -16.88
CA ALA A 40 -5.82 -15.74 -17.20
C ALA A 40 -6.21 -14.75 -16.08
N GLN A 41 -7.42 -14.91 -15.52
CA GLN A 41 -7.91 -14.05 -14.43
C GLN A 41 -7.16 -14.32 -13.12
N ARG A 42 -6.77 -15.58 -12.85
CA ARG A 42 -5.93 -15.93 -11.69
C ARG A 42 -4.53 -15.33 -11.79
N VAL A 43 -3.92 -15.35 -12.98
CA VAL A 43 -2.62 -14.69 -13.23
C VAL A 43 -2.72 -13.18 -12.99
N ASP A 44 -3.77 -12.55 -13.52
CA ASP A 44 -4.00 -11.11 -13.30
C ASP A 44 -4.25 -10.77 -11.83
N ALA A 45 -4.98 -11.62 -11.09
CA ALA A 45 -5.21 -11.45 -9.66
C ALA A 45 -3.92 -11.61 -8.84
N MET A 46 -3.05 -12.56 -9.18
CA MET A 46 -1.72 -12.67 -8.57
C MET A 46 -0.88 -11.43 -8.83
N ARG A 47 -0.90 -10.89 -10.06
CA ARG A 47 -0.26 -9.60 -10.36
C ARG A 47 -0.86 -8.47 -9.53
N PHE A 48 -2.19 -8.43 -9.38
CA PHE A 48 -2.86 -7.41 -8.57
C PHE A 48 -2.45 -7.47 -7.10
N LEU A 49 -2.24 -8.68 -6.54
CA LEU A 49 -1.72 -8.84 -5.18
C LEU A 49 -0.33 -8.21 -5.01
N THR A 50 0.57 -8.37 -6.00
CA THR A 50 1.91 -7.75 -5.92
C THR A 50 1.86 -6.23 -6.07
N GLN A 51 0.91 -5.71 -6.84
CA GLN A 51 0.65 -4.27 -6.92
C GLN A 51 0.17 -3.70 -5.59
N ASN A 52 -0.79 -4.37 -4.93
CA ASN A 52 -1.26 -3.99 -3.59
C ASN A 52 -0.12 -3.98 -2.57
N LEU A 53 0.77 -4.99 -2.63
CA LEU A 53 1.95 -5.02 -1.78
C LEU A 53 2.86 -3.80 -2.02
N GLY A 54 3.10 -3.44 -3.29
CA GLY A 54 3.86 -2.26 -3.66
C GLY A 54 3.22 -0.93 -3.25
N GLN A 55 1.89 -0.88 -3.06
CA GLN A 55 1.21 0.28 -2.48
C GLN A 55 1.35 0.31 -0.95
N ALA A 56 1.32 -0.86 -0.31
CA ALA A 56 1.40 -0.98 1.15
C ALA A 56 2.72 -0.45 1.73
N PHE A 57 3.82 -0.46 0.98
CA PHE A 57 5.09 0.09 1.45
C PHE A 57 5.03 1.60 1.62
N ASP A 58 4.72 2.35 0.56
CA ASP A 58 4.56 3.82 0.66
C ASP A 58 3.49 4.17 1.71
N LEU A 59 2.35 3.47 1.69
CA LEU A 59 1.22 3.78 2.56
C LEU A 59 1.50 3.44 4.04
N ALA A 60 1.86 2.20 4.35
CA ALA A 60 1.81 1.67 5.72
C ALA A 60 3.17 1.54 6.39
N LEU A 61 4.26 1.52 5.61
CA LEU A 61 5.62 1.43 6.13
C LEU A 61 6.30 2.81 6.18
N GLU A 62 6.31 3.53 5.06
CA GLU A 62 7.12 4.74 4.92
C GLU A 62 6.42 6.01 5.43
N THR A 63 5.10 6.13 5.27
CA THR A 63 4.39 7.41 5.49
C THR A 63 3.35 7.37 6.62
N ARG A 64 3.35 6.32 7.45
CA ARG A 64 2.29 6.06 8.43
C ARG A 64 2.26 7.00 9.65
N ASP A 65 3.38 7.65 10.01
CA ASP A 65 3.40 8.56 11.17
C ASP A 65 2.59 9.84 10.86
N THR A 66 1.40 9.94 11.48
CA THR A 66 0.47 11.07 11.29
C THR A 66 1.02 12.39 11.81
N ARG A 67 2.08 12.39 12.62
CA ARG A 67 2.74 13.62 13.10
C ARG A 67 3.75 14.16 12.09
N TYR A 68 4.17 13.33 11.14
CA TYR A 68 5.07 13.69 10.04
C TYR A 68 4.46 13.26 8.69
N PRO A 69 3.27 13.78 8.34
CA PRO A 69 2.54 13.32 7.18
C PRO A 69 3.29 13.66 5.89
N SER A 70 3.26 12.73 4.93
CA SER A 70 3.80 12.91 3.59
C SER A 70 2.77 12.50 2.54
N LEU A 71 2.61 13.35 1.52
CA LEU A 71 1.82 13.02 0.35
C LEU A 71 2.60 12.04 -0.53
N HIS A 72 1.98 10.92 -0.88
CA HIS A 72 2.54 9.93 -1.79
C HIS A 72 1.50 9.50 -2.84
N ALA A 73 2.00 8.99 -3.97
CA ALA A 73 1.14 8.44 -5.01
C ALA A 73 0.50 7.14 -4.52
N PHE A 74 -0.82 7.17 -4.31
CA PHE A 74 -1.54 6.01 -3.79
C PHE A 74 -1.68 4.91 -4.84
N CYS A 75 -1.87 5.28 -6.11
CA CYS A 75 -1.92 4.36 -7.24
C CYS A 75 -1.31 5.00 -8.50
N GLY A 76 -1.16 4.21 -9.57
CA GLY A 76 -0.58 4.66 -10.83
C GLY A 76 -0.67 3.61 -11.93
N PRO A 77 0.04 3.79 -13.05
CA PRO A 77 -0.01 2.84 -14.18
C PRO A 77 0.37 1.40 -13.83
N THR A 78 1.27 1.23 -12.85
CA THR A 78 1.80 -0.08 -12.42
C THR A 78 1.28 -0.54 -11.06
N ARG A 79 0.41 0.24 -10.40
CA ARG A 79 -0.17 -0.05 -9.07
C ARG A 79 -1.64 0.35 -9.06
N LYS A 80 -2.56 -0.59 -9.16
CA LYS A 80 -3.99 -0.34 -9.38
C LYS A 80 -4.83 -0.54 -8.11
N LEU A 81 -6.00 0.10 -8.04
CA LEU A 81 -6.95 -0.04 -6.91
C LEU A 81 -8.11 -0.98 -7.22
N GLY A 82 -8.28 -1.40 -8.48
CA GLY A 82 -9.45 -2.17 -8.91
C GLY A 82 -10.66 -1.27 -9.16
N GLY A 83 -10.44 -0.18 -9.88
CA GLY A 83 -11.45 0.85 -10.16
C GLY A 83 -10.90 2.28 -10.20
N ASP A 84 -9.57 2.45 -10.14
CA ASP A 84 -8.94 3.75 -10.32
C ASP A 84 -9.27 4.33 -11.70
N CYS A 85 -9.65 5.60 -11.72
CA CYS A 85 -9.87 6.33 -12.96
C CYS A 85 -8.52 6.65 -13.59
N ALA A 86 -8.33 6.25 -14.86
CA ALA A 86 -7.07 6.44 -15.57
C ALA A 86 -6.69 7.92 -15.78
N ASP A 87 -7.67 8.82 -15.73
CA ASP A 87 -7.47 10.26 -15.89
C ASP A 87 -7.12 10.97 -14.57
N PHE A 88 -7.18 10.27 -13.44
CA PHE A 88 -6.95 10.85 -12.12
C PHE A 88 -5.54 10.57 -11.60
N THR A 89 -4.98 11.56 -10.93
CA THR A 89 -3.77 11.38 -10.11
C THR A 89 -4.21 11.27 -8.65
N TYR A 90 -3.99 10.10 -8.06
CA TYR A 90 -4.34 9.83 -6.66
C TYR A 90 -3.14 10.09 -5.76
N GLN A 91 -3.32 10.97 -4.78
CA GLN A 91 -2.35 11.24 -3.73
C GLN A 91 -3.02 10.98 -2.38
N GLN A 92 -2.24 10.49 -1.41
CA GLN A 92 -2.73 10.22 -0.06
C GLN A 92 -1.68 10.62 0.98
N ALA A 93 -2.14 10.97 2.18
CA ALA A 93 -1.32 11.11 3.37
C ALA A 93 -2.10 10.57 4.58
N TRP A 94 -1.40 10.06 5.59
CA TRP A 94 -2.00 9.74 6.88
C TRP A 94 -2.22 11.01 7.69
N ILE A 95 -3.37 11.07 8.36
CA ILE A 95 -3.74 12.11 9.32
C ILE A 95 -4.39 11.45 10.54
N ASP A 96 -4.42 12.17 11.66
CA ASP A 96 -5.23 11.80 12.83
C ASP A 96 -6.30 12.87 13.13
N GLY A 97 -7.29 12.50 13.95
CA GLY A 97 -8.40 13.39 14.27
C GLY A 97 -8.12 14.40 15.37
N VAL A 98 -6.91 14.42 15.95
CA VAL A 98 -6.56 15.30 17.08
C VAL A 98 -5.64 16.45 16.67
N SER A 99 -4.93 16.30 15.56
CA SER A 99 -3.99 17.28 15.02
C SER A 99 -4.65 18.21 14.00
N THR A 100 -4.01 19.34 13.73
CA THR A 100 -4.38 20.25 12.64
C THR A 100 -3.32 20.22 11.55
N TYR A 101 -3.75 20.04 10.31
CA TYR A 101 -2.88 19.89 9.15
C TYR A 101 -3.04 21.06 8.17
N ARG A 102 -1.99 21.32 7.39
CA ARG A 102 -2.02 22.35 6.34
C ARG A 102 -1.45 21.77 5.04
N ILE A 103 -2.25 21.80 3.98
CA ILE A 103 -1.81 21.51 2.61
C ILE A 103 -1.54 22.85 1.92
N VAL A 104 -0.32 23.01 1.40
CA VAL A 104 0.10 24.20 0.64
C VAL A 104 0.82 23.79 -0.62
N GLY A 105 0.74 24.62 -1.66
CA GLY A 105 1.41 24.35 -2.93
C GLY A 105 0.82 25.18 -4.06
N LYS A 106 1.08 24.74 -5.29
CA LYS A 106 0.55 25.36 -6.51
C LYS A 106 -0.68 24.57 -6.96
N ARG A 107 -1.80 25.25 -7.17
CA ARG A 107 -3.05 24.64 -7.67
C ARG A 107 -2.89 24.00 -9.06
N GLY A 108 -1.98 24.50 -9.88
CA GLY A 108 -1.79 24.04 -11.26
C GLY A 108 -3.00 24.34 -12.15
N THR A 109 -3.16 23.58 -13.22
CA THR A 109 -4.15 23.82 -14.29
C THR A 109 -5.20 22.72 -14.45
N ALA A 110 -5.17 21.69 -13.59
CA ALA A 110 -6.13 20.59 -13.64
C ALA A 110 -7.57 21.09 -13.50
N ARG A 111 -8.44 20.70 -14.44
CA ARG A 111 -9.85 21.14 -14.51
C ARG A 111 -10.67 20.70 -13.29
N PHE A 112 -10.31 19.57 -12.71
CA PHE A 112 -10.90 19.03 -11.49
C PHE A 112 -9.80 18.78 -10.46
N LEU A 113 -10.06 19.13 -9.20
CA LEU A 113 -9.25 18.81 -8.04
C LEU A 113 -10.20 18.57 -6.87
N ASN A 114 -9.99 17.47 -6.16
CA ASN A 114 -10.69 17.14 -4.92
C ASN A 114 -9.65 16.79 -3.85
N ILE A 115 -9.91 17.17 -2.60
CA ILE A 115 -9.09 16.89 -1.42
C ILE A 115 -10.01 16.31 -0.34
#